data_AF-A0A8J2KKJ4-F1
#
_entry.id   AF-A0A8J2KKJ4-F1
#
_cell.length_a   1.000
_cell.length_b   1.000
_cell.length_c   1.000
_cell.angle_alpha   90.00
_cell.angle_beta   90.00
_cell.angle_gamma   90.00
#
_symmetry.space_group_name_H-M   'P 1'
#
loop_
_entity.id
_entity.type
_entity.pdbx_description
1 polymer ?
#
loop_
_entity_poly.entity_id
_entity_poly.type
_entity_poly.pdbx_seq_one_letter_code
_entity_poly.pdbx_strand_id
1 'polypeptide(L)'
;MANIYSAILRWQESETRTSLSNFVWETCKFCSRSCVRKCKRYKYRSLMAGRQGISVKMFVHFYQQLRKNKFAHYDYGVTENRRRYGTKKPLLYNLKKVSVPSITIFSDGDKLAPPEDALIFWKSLGKTAQGPLVRIKETNFVHEDFCINRTARKLAYEPLVRYFSL
;
A
#
# COMPACT_ATOMS: atom_id res chain seq x y z
N MET A 1 -19.54 2.07 -6.25
CA MET A 1 -18.37 1.17 -6.06
C MET A 1 -17.57 1.68 -4.87
N ALA A 2 -17.49 0.94 -3.77
CA ALA A 2 -16.70 1.36 -2.61
C ALA A 2 -15.20 1.19 -2.93
N ASN A 3 -14.47 2.30 -3.04
CA ASN A 3 -13.01 2.33 -3.12
C ASN A 3 -12.44 2.91 -1.81
N ILE A 4 -11.14 2.75 -1.59
CA ILE A 4 -10.51 3.15 -0.33
C ILE A 4 -10.65 4.65 -0.06
N TYR A 5 -10.71 5.46 -1.11
CA TYR A 5 -11.04 6.89 -1.04
C TYR A 5 -12.38 7.15 -0.36
N SER A 6 -13.44 6.45 -0.78
CA SER A 6 -14.77 6.61 -0.17
C SER A 6 -14.83 6.14 1.28
N ALA A 7 -13.96 5.20 1.68
CA ALA A 7 -13.86 4.76 3.07
C ALA A 7 -13.11 5.79 3.94
N ILE A 8 -12.04 6.40 3.41
CA ILE A 8 -11.28 7.43 4.13
C ILE A 8 -12.09 8.74 4.25
N LEU A 9 -12.83 9.13 3.21
CA LEU A 9 -13.71 10.31 3.27
C LEU A 9 -14.81 10.13 4.33
N ARG A 10 -15.45 8.95 4.37
CA ARG A 10 -16.43 8.61 5.41
C ARG A 10 -15.83 8.60 6.81
N TRP A 11 -14.58 8.16 6.97
CA TRP A 11 -13.88 8.27 8.24
C TRP A 11 -13.63 9.73 8.64
N GLN A 12 -13.24 10.60 7.70
CA GLN A 12 -12.99 12.02 7.97
C GLN A 12 -14.26 12.78 8.36
N GLU A 13 -15.39 12.40 7.77
CA GLU A 13 -16.73 12.95 8.05
C GLU A 13 -17.36 12.37 9.31
N SER A 14 -16.85 11.25 9.84
CA SER A 14 -17.34 10.67 11.09
C SER A 14 -16.88 11.47 12.32
N GLU A 15 -17.76 11.61 13.31
CA GLU A 15 -17.48 12.27 14.60
C GLU A 15 -16.34 11.59 15.38
N THR A 16 -15.99 10.35 15.01
CA THR A 16 -14.96 9.51 15.62
C THR A 16 -13.59 9.66 14.95
N ARG A 17 -13.08 10.89 14.78
CA ARG A 17 -11.74 11.19 14.21
C ARG A 17 -10.57 10.47 14.90
N THR A 18 -10.80 9.81 16.04
CA THR A 18 -9.82 9.10 16.86
C THR A 18 -9.87 7.58 16.70
N SER A 19 -10.89 7.00 16.07
CA SER A 19 -11.04 5.54 16.00
C SER A 19 -10.46 4.96 14.71
N LEU A 20 -9.27 4.36 14.82
CA LEU A 20 -8.63 3.58 13.76
C LEU A 20 -9.36 2.26 13.45
N SER A 21 -10.25 1.79 14.34
CA SER A 21 -10.91 0.49 14.19
C SER A 21 -11.80 0.42 12.95
N ASN A 22 -12.48 1.53 12.63
CA ASN A 22 -13.40 1.59 11.50
C ASN A 22 -12.65 1.58 10.16
N PHE A 23 -11.49 2.23 10.07
CA PHE A 23 -10.68 2.19 8.85
C PHE A 23 -10.06 0.80 8.62
N VAL A 24 -9.50 0.17 9.67
CA VAL A 24 -8.98 -1.20 9.57
C VAL A 24 -10.06 -2.17 9.11
N TRP A 25 -11.29 -2.02 9.60
CA TRP A 25 -12.43 -2.82 9.16
C TRP A 25 -12.82 -2.58 7.70
N GLU A 26 -12.77 -1.33 7.21
CA GLU A 26 -12.98 -1.04 5.79
C GLU A 26 -11.87 -1.59 4.90
N THR A 27 -10.61 -1.58 5.36
CA THR A 27 -9.51 -2.25 4.64
C THR A 27 -9.71 -3.77 4.55
N CYS A 28 -10.28 -4.40 5.58
CA CYS A 28 -10.64 -5.82 5.54
C CYS A 28 -11.65 -6.16 4.43
N LYS A 29 -12.44 -5.21 3.93
CA LYS A 29 -13.36 -5.44 2.79
C LYS A 29 -12.63 -5.58 1.45
N PHE A 30 -11.35 -5.22 1.38
CA PHE A 30 -10.49 -5.48 0.22
C PHE A 30 -9.89 -6.88 0.23
N CYS A 31 -9.97 -7.61 1.36
CA CYS A 31 -9.50 -8.98 1.48
C CYS A 31 -10.30 -9.94 0.59
N SER A 32 -9.61 -10.85 -0.10
CA SER A 32 -10.24 -11.83 -1.00
C SER A 32 -11.20 -12.76 -0.25
N ARG A 33 -12.15 -13.38 -0.97
CA ARG A 33 -13.02 -14.43 -0.39
C ARG A 33 -12.21 -15.60 0.23
N SER A 34 -10.98 -15.81 -0.24
CA SER A 34 -10.02 -16.78 0.31
C SER A 34 -9.56 -16.39 1.73
N CYS A 35 -9.32 -15.11 1.97
CA CYS A 35 -9.00 -14.53 3.27
C CYS A 35 -10.16 -14.68 4.27
N VAL A 36 -11.40 -14.38 3.86
CA VAL A 36 -12.59 -14.51 4.74
C VAL A 36 -12.82 -15.95 5.21
N ARG A 37 -12.63 -16.95 4.32
CA ARG A 37 -12.75 -18.37 4.68
C ARG A 37 -11.63 -18.84 5.63
N LYS A 38 -10.39 -18.36 5.45
CA LYS A 38 -9.26 -18.68 6.34
C LYS A 38 -9.39 -18.01 7.71
N CYS A 39 -9.89 -16.77 7.77
CA CYS A 39 -10.14 -16.05 9.01
C CYS A 39 -11.18 -16.77 9.89
N LYS A 40 -12.18 -17.42 9.28
CA LYS A 40 -13.14 -18.29 9.99
C LYS A 40 -12.56 -19.63 10.46
N ARG A 41 -11.55 -20.19 9.78
CA ARG A 41 -10.99 -21.54 10.06
C ARG A 41 -9.75 -21.52 10.98
N TYR A 42 -8.97 -20.44 10.96
CA TYR A 42 -7.82 -20.21 11.84
C TYR A 42 -8.17 -19.13 12.86
N LYS A 43 -9.07 -19.46 13.79
CA LYS A 43 -9.68 -18.52 14.74
C LYS A 43 -8.69 -17.82 15.70
N TYR A 44 -7.40 -18.24 15.77
CA TYR A 44 -6.47 -17.73 16.79
C TYR A 44 -5.02 -17.41 16.38
N ARG A 45 -4.45 -17.88 15.24
CA ARG A 45 -3.01 -17.65 14.94
C ARG A 45 -2.70 -16.57 13.90
N SER A 46 -3.55 -16.36 12.89
CA SER A 46 -3.28 -15.33 11.85
C SER A 46 -3.87 -13.96 12.20
N LEU A 47 -4.83 -13.90 13.13
CA LEU A 47 -5.45 -12.67 13.63
C LEU A 47 -4.54 -11.86 14.58
N MET A 48 -3.53 -12.51 15.18
CA MET A 48 -2.59 -11.88 16.11
C MET A 48 -1.56 -11.01 15.38
N ALA A 49 -1.23 -11.28 14.11
CA ALA A 49 -0.25 -10.52 13.34
C ALA A 49 -0.81 -9.21 12.74
N GLY A 50 -2.14 -9.09 12.61
CA GLY A 50 -2.82 -7.94 12.02
C GLY A 50 -3.18 -6.81 13.01
N ARG A 51 -2.91 -6.99 14.30
CA ARG A 51 -3.12 -5.95 15.34
C ARG A 51 -1.82 -5.23 15.67
N GLN A 52 -1.08 -4.82 14.65
CA GLN A 52 0.02 -3.87 14.85
C GLN A 52 -0.57 -2.46 14.73
N GLY A 53 -0.41 -1.67 15.79
CA GLY A 53 -0.92 -0.31 15.81
C GLY A 53 -0.16 0.58 14.84
N ILE A 54 -0.87 1.43 14.09
CA ILE A 54 -0.28 2.52 13.32
C ILE A 54 -0.57 3.85 14.03
N SER A 55 0.32 4.82 13.89
CA SER A 55 0.03 6.17 14.42
C SER A 55 -1.05 6.86 13.58
N VAL A 56 -1.87 7.70 14.21
CA VAL A 56 -2.85 8.55 13.52
C VAL A 56 -2.16 9.40 12.44
N LYS A 57 -0.93 9.86 12.71
CA LYS A 57 -0.14 10.63 11.75
C LYS A 57 0.17 9.84 10.48
N MET A 58 0.47 8.55 10.57
CA MET A 58 0.68 7.70 9.39
C MET A 58 -0.59 7.64 8.54
N PHE A 59 -1.73 7.46 9.19
CA PHE A 59 -3.03 7.40 8.51
C PHE A 59 -3.37 8.72 7.80
N VAL A 60 -3.21 9.85 8.50
CA VAL A 60 -3.39 11.18 7.89
C VAL A 60 -2.42 11.40 6.75
N HIS A 61 -1.17 10.93 6.86
CA HIS A 61 -0.19 11.05 5.80
C HIS A 61 -0.63 10.31 4.53
N PHE A 62 -1.08 9.07 4.68
CA PHE A 62 -1.57 8.26 3.57
C PHE A 62 -2.73 8.97 2.85
N TYR A 63 -3.66 9.55 3.62
CA TYR A 63 -4.74 10.36 3.05
C TYR A 63 -4.26 11.61 2.30
N GLN A 64 -3.24 12.32 2.83
CA GLN A 64 -2.66 13.48 2.14
C GLN A 64 -2.07 13.10 0.77
N GLN A 65 -1.42 11.94 0.68
CA GLN A 65 -0.84 11.44 -0.57
C GLN A 65 -1.93 11.14 -1.60
N LEU A 66 -2.98 10.44 -1.16
CA LEU A 66 -4.15 10.15 -1.97
C LEU A 66 -4.81 11.44 -2.48
N ARG A 67 -5.23 12.34 -1.59
CA ARG A 67 -5.91 13.59 -1.98
C ARG A 67 -5.13 14.44 -2.99
N LYS A 68 -3.80 14.49 -2.86
CA LYS A 68 -2.95 15.35 -3.68
C LYS A 68 -2.39 14.62 -4.90
N ASN A 69 -2.60 13.32 -5.01
CA ASN A 69 -1.99 12.42 -5.97
C ASN A 69 -0.46 12.64 -6.10
N LYS A 70 0.21 12.73 -4.94
CA LYS A 70 1.65 13.07 -4.86
C LYS A 70 2.34 12.24 -3.79
N PHE A 71 3.45 11.63 -4.17
CA PHE A 71 4.36 10.98 -3.24
C PHE A 71 5.31 12.01 -2.63
N ALA A 72 4.97 12.48 -1.43
CA ALA A 72 5.59 13.63 -0.78
C ALA A 72 5.77 13.40 0.72
N HIS A 73 6.58 14.23 1.36
CA HIS A 73 6.67 14.29 2.82
C HIS A 73 5.34 14.71 3.46
N TYR A 74 5.18 14.44 4.77
CA TYR A 74 3.99 14.85 5.54
C TYR A 74 3.76 16.35 5.44
N ASP A 75 2.53 16.75 5.13
CA ASP A 75 2.14 18.16 5.11
C ASP A 75 1.68 18.61 6.50
N TYR A 76 2.46 19.45 7.16
CA TYR A 76 2.12 20.03 8.46
C TYR A 76 1.37 21.37 8.35
N GLY A 77 1.09 21.85 7.14
CA GLY A 77 0.62 23.21 6.88
C GLY A 77 1.77 24.20 6.64
N VAL A 78 1.44 25.38 6.10
CA VAL A 78 2.43 26.33 5.55
C VAL A 78 3.50 26.75 6.55
N THR A 79 3.10 27.15 7.76
CA THR A 79 4.02 27.64 8.80
C THR A 79 4.99 26.55 9.23
N GLU A 80 4.47 25.36 9.51
CA GLU A 80 5.29 24.26 10.03
C GLU A 80 6.12 23.60 8.92
N ASN A 81 5.64 23.55 7.68
CA ASN A 81 6.44 23.12 6.54
C ASN A 81 7.62 24.06 6.30
N ARG A 82 7.44 25.39 6.42
CA ARG A 82 8.58 26.32 6.32
C ARG A 82 9.61 26.06 7.40
N ARG A 83 9.15 25.85 8.64
CA ARG A 83 10.05 25.57 9.77
C ARG A 83 10.80 24.25 9.60
N ARG A 84 10.16 23.20 9.09
CA ARG A 84 10.75 21.85 8.96
C ARG A 84 11.50 21.61 7.66
N TYR A 85 11.02 22.15 6.56
CA TYR A 85 11.49 21.84 5.21
C TYR A 85 12.05 23.07 4.48
N GLY A 86 11.93 24.28 5.04
CA GLY A 86 12.28 25.53 4.36
C GLY A 86 11.27 25.99 3.30
N THR A 87 10.28 25.17 2.96
CA THR A 87 9.33 25.41 1.87
C THR A 87 7.89 25.48 2.37
N LYS A 88 7.01 26.24 1.69
CA LYS A 88 5.57 26.30 2.04
C LYS A 88 4.85 24.94 1.85
N LYS A 89 5.30 24.15 0.87
CA LYS A 89 4.73 22.86 0.48
C LYS A 89 5.70 21.73 0.89
N PRO A 90 5.20 20.52 1.20
CA PRO A 90 6.06 19.37 1.43
C PRO A 90 6.88 19.03 0.18
N LEU A 91 8.11 18.57 0.40
CA LEU A 91 9.00 18.13 -0.68
C LEU A 91 8.47 16.81 -1.29
N LEU A 92 8.73 16.60 -2.59
CA LEU A 92 8.42 15.35 -3.27
C LEU A 92 9.56 14.36 -3.09
N TYR A 93 9.24 13.08 -2.91
CA TYR A 93 10.26 12.03 -2.94
C TYR A 93 10.68 11.80 -4.39
N ASN A 94 11.99 11.94 -4.65
CA ASN A 94 12.54 11.69 -5.97
C ASN A 94 12.92 10.21 -6.11
N LEU A 95 12.03 9.41 -6.71
CA LEU A 95 12.25 7.97 -6.94
C LEU A 95 13.44 7.67 -7.87
N LYS A 96 13.93 8.65 -8.64
CA LYS A 96 15.17 8.49 -9.43
C LYS A 96 16.41 8.37 -8.55
N LYS A 97 16.34 8.79 -7.28
CA LYS A 97 17.44 8.66 -6.31
C LYS A 97 17.51 7.27 -5.68
N VAL A 98 16.53 6.41 -5.90
CA VAL A 98 16.60 5.01 -5.48
C VAL A 98 17.71 4.35 -6.31
N SER A 99 18.75 3.88 -5.64
CA SER A 99 19.92 3.25 -6.26
C SER A 99 19.89 1.73 -6.21
N VAL A 100 19.11 1.15 -5.31
CA VAL A 100 19.06 -0.29 -5.05
C VAL A 100 18.29 -1.00 -6.17
N PRO A 101 18.90 -1.97 -6.89
CA PRO A 101 18.20 -2.81 -7.85
C PRO A 101 16.98 -3.47 -7.23
N SER A 102 15.81 -3.28 -7.85
CA SER A 102 14.53 -3.72 -7.29
C SER A 102 13.69 -4.44 -8.35
N ILE A 103 13.03 -5.52 -7.94
CA ILE A 103 11.97 -6.19 -8.71
C ILE A 103 10.60 -5.65 -8.26
N THR A 104 9.72 -5.34 -9.21
CA THR A 104 8.34 -4.94 -8.91
C THR A 104 7.39 -6.05 -9.31
N ILE A 105 6.65 -6.60 -8.34
CA ILE A 105 5.62 -7.63 -8.57
C ILE A 105 4.27 -7.03 -8.19
N PHE A 106 3.30 -7.07 -9.09
CA PHE A 106 1.95 -6.53 -8.87
C PHE A 106 0.87 -7.46 -9.44
N SER A 107 -0.38 -7.26 -9.03
CA SER A 107 -1.52 -8.08 -9.43
C SER A 107 -2.67 -7.26 -9.97
N ASP A 108 -3.38 -7.80 -10.97
CA ASP A 108 -4.59 -7.19 -11.53
C ASP A 108 -5.76 -7.14 -10.53
N GLY A 109 -5.72 -7.98 -9.49
CA GLY A 109 -6.71 -7.99 -8.41
C GLY A 109 -6.41 -7.01 -7.27
N ASP A 110 -5.25 -6.37 -7.26
CA ASP A 110 -4.84 -5.48 -6.16
C ASP A 110 -5.55 -4.12 -6.28
N LYS A 111 -6.35 -3.78 -5.26
CA LYS A 111 -7.09 -2.52 -5.18
C LYS A 111 -6.41 -1.47 -4.31
N LEU A 112 -5.40 -1.87 -3.53
CA LEU A 112 -4.62 -0.96 -2.69
C LEU A 112 -3.40 -0.42 -3.46
N ALA A 113 -2.79 -1.27 -4.29
CA ALA A 113 -1.71 -0.91 -5.21
C ALA A 113 -2.11 -1.36 -6.64
N PRO A 114 -3.01 -0.61 -7.31
CA PRO A 114 -3.53 -1.00 -8.61
C PRO A 114 -2.43 -1.04 -9.69
N PRO A 115 -2.61 -1.84 -10.76
CA PRO A 115 -1.63 -1.99 -11.85
C PRO A 115 -1.11 -0.67 -12.42
N GLU A 116 -1.96 0.35 -12.52
CA GLU A 116 -1.62 1.66 -13.04
C GLU A 116 -0.58 2.36 -12.16
N ASP A 117 -0.79 2.35 -10.85
CA ASP A 117 0.11 2.96 -9.87
C ASP A 117 1.43 2.18 -9.77
N ALA A 118 1.38 0.85 -9.84
CA ALA A 118 2.58 0.00 -9.88
C ALA A 118 3.44 0.28 -11.12
N LEU A 119 2.81 0.51 -12.27
CA LEU A 119 3.50 0.87 -13.51
C LEU A 119 4.10 2.28 -13.43
N ILE A 120 3.38 3.25 -12.87
CA ILE A 120 3.87 4.61 -12.64
C ILE A 120 5.09 4.57 -11.69
N PHE A 121 4.99 3.82 -10.60
CA PHE A 121 6.10 3.61 -9.65
C PHE A 121 7.32 3.04 -10.37
N TRP A 122 7.17 1.92 -11.07
CA TRP A 122 8.27 1.27 -11.77
C TRP A 122 8.93 2.18 -12.81
N LYS A 123 8.14 2.93 -13.59
CA LYS A 123 8.66 3.92 -14.57
C LYS A 123 9.37 5.11 -13.91
N SER A 124 9.04 5.43 -12.67
CA SER A 124 9.60 6.58 -11.94
C SER A 124 10.95 6.28 -11.29
N LEU A 125 11.33 5.00 -11.18
CA LEU A 125 12.61 4.58 -10.63
C LEU A 125 13.78 5.01 -11.52
N GLY A 126 14.95 5.17 -10.90
CA GLY A 126 16.21 5.34 -11.61
C GLY A 126 16.60 4.06 -12.36
N LYS A 127 17.38 4.19 -13.44
CA LYS A 127 17.81 3.05 -14.27
C LYS A 127 18.46 1.91 -13.48
N THR A 128 19.21 2.25 -12.42
CA THR A 128 19.89 1.27 -11.56
C THR A 128 18.92 0.50 -10.67
N ALA A 129 17.79 1.10 -10.29
CA ALA A 129 16.78 0.48 -9.44
C ALA A 129 15.67 -0.22 -10.22
N GLN A 130 15.47 0.14 -11.49
CA GLN A 130 14.41 -0.39 -12.34
C GLN A 130 14.74 -1.80 -12.85
N GLY A 131 14.49 -2.81 -12.02
CA GLY A 131 14.62 -4.22 -12.38
C GLY A 131 13.36 -4.81 -13.03
N PRO A 132 13.18 -6.14 -13.00
CA PRO A 132 12.04 -6.80 -13.64
C PRO A 132 10.68 -6.32 -13.14
N LEU A 133 9.71 -6.30 -14.04
CA LEU A 133 8.31 -5.99 -13.76
C LEU A 133 7.46 -7.24 -13.98
N VAL A 134 6.93 -7.82 -12.91
CA VAL A 134 6.16 -9.08 -12.93
C VAL A 134 4.69 -8.78 -12.66
N ARG A 135 3.83 -9.20 -13.59
CA ARG A 135 2.38 -9.01 -13.52
C ARG A 135 1.67 -10.32 -13.26
N ILE A 136 0.95 -10.40 -12.15
CA ILE A 136 0.04 -11.49 -11.82
C ILE A 136 -1.34 -11.15 -12.41
N LYS A 137 -1.76 -11.89 -13.44
CA LYS A 137 -3.03 -11.65 -14.16
C LYS A 137 -4.27 -12.17 -13.43
N GLU A 138 -4.09 -12.82 -12.27
CA GLU A 138 -5.19 -13.36 -11.48
C GLU A 138 -5.96 -12.23 -10.80
N THR A 139 -7.14 -11.88 -11.32
CA THR A 139 -8.00 -10.81 -10.76
C THR A 139 -8.53 -11.11 -9.35
N ASN A 140 -8.47 -12.37 -8.91
CA ASN A 140 -8.80 -12.79 -7.55
C ASN A 140 -7.61 -12.74 -6.59
N PHE A 141 -6.40 -12.49 -7.08
CA PHE A 141 -5.19 -12.34 -6.28
C PHE A 141 -5.09 -10.86 -5.84
N VAL A 142 -5.47 -10.59 -4.60
CA VAL A 142 -5.56 -9.23 -4.04
C VAL A 142 -4.32 -8.86 -3.21
N HIS A 143 -4.31 -7.66 -2.61
CA HIS A 143 -3.17 -7.14 -1.85
C HIS A 143 -2.65 -8.09 -0.75
N GLU A 144 -3.53 -8.69 0.04
CA GLU A 144 -3.13 -9.57 1.14
C GLU A 144 -2.63 -10.92 0.64
N ASP A 145 -3.02 -11.33 -0.57
CA ASP A 145 -2.67 -12.63 -1.13
C ASP A 145 -1.17 -12.78 -1.36
N PHE A 146 -0.43 -11.68 -1.55
CA PHE A 146 1.04 -11.67 -1.57
C PHE A 146 1.66 -12.26 -0.30
N CYS A 147 0.97 -12.20 0.85
CA CYS A 147 1.47 -12.72 2.12
C CYS A 147 0.85 -14.07 2.50
N ILE A 148 -0.45 -14.26 2.23
CA ILE A 148 -1.23 -15.37 2.83
C ILE A 148 -1.78 -16.38 1.82
N ASN A 149 -1.69 -16.12 0.51
CA ASN A 149 -2.22 -17.04 -0.49
C ASN A 149 -1.28 -18.23 -0.70
N ARG A 150 -1.86 -19.42 -0.91
CA ARG A 150 -1.09 -20.64 -1.18
C ARG A 150 -0.42 -20.60 -2.56
N THR A 151 -1.00 -19.86 -3.52
CA THR A 151 -0.43 -19.69 -4.86
C THR A 151 0.68 -18.64 -4.89
N ALA A 152 0.84 -17.81 -3.84
CA ALA A 152 1.85 -16.76 -3.76
C ALA A 152 3.29 -17.28 -3.95
N ARG A 153 3.55 -18.53 -3.52
CA ARG A 153 4.84 -19.18 -3.77
C ARG A 153 5.20 -19.20 -5.26
N LYS A 154 4.28 -19.70 -6.09
CA LYS A 154 4.51 -19.83 -7.54
C LYS A 154 4.45 -18.47 -8.23
N LEU A 155 3.49 -17.63 -7.85
CA LEU A 155 3.18 -16.39 -8.57
C LEU A 155 4.11 -15.21 -8.21
N ALA A 156 4.59 -15.14 -6.98
CA ALA A 156 5.39 -14.01 -6.48
C ALA A 156 6.75 -14.44 -5.94
N TYR A 157 6.82 -15.48 -5.11
CA TYR A 157 8.07 -15.82 -4.40
C TYR A 157 9.10 -16.51 -5.29
N GLU A 158 8.70 -17.41 -6.18
CA GLU A 158 9.62 -18.03 -7.12
C GLU A 158 10.25 -17.00 -8.08
N PRO A 159 9.51 -16.06 -8.69
CA PRO A 159 10.12 -14.94 -9.42
C PRO A 159 11.09 -14.11 -8.57
N LEU A 160 10.73 -13.82 -7.31
CA LEU A 160 11.58 -13.08 -6.38
C LEU A 160 12.89 -13.81 -6.08
N VAL A 161 12.83 -15.11 -5.77
CA VAL A 161 14.02 -15.93 -5.50
C VAL A 161 14.90 -16.01 -6.74
N ARG A 162 14.33 -16.25 -7.92
CA ARG A 162 15.09 -16.25 -9.18
C ARG A 162 15.83 -14.94 -9.39
N TYR A 163 15.21 -13.80 -9.09
CA TYR A 163 15.85 -12.48 -9.19
C TYR A 163 17.07 -12.33 -8.28
N PHE A 164 17.02 -12.85 -7.05
CA PHE A 164 18.17 -12.81 -6.13
C PHE A 164 19.25 -13.88 -6.41
N SER A 165 18.93 -14.88 -7.22
CA SER A 165 19.89 -15.90 -7.67
C SER A 165 20.67 -15.52 -8.94
N LEU A 166 20.43 -14.33 -9.50
CA LEU A 166 21.17 -13.78 -10.65
C LEU A 166 22.47 -13.11 -10.19
#